data_AF-B1WR31-F1
#
_entry.id   AF-B1WR31-F1
#
_cell.length_a   1.000
_cell.length_b   1.000
_cell.length_c   1.000
_cell.angle_alpha   90.00
_cell.angle_beta   90.00
_cell.angle_gamma   90.00
#
_symmetry.space_group_name_H-M   'P 1'
#
loop_
_entity.id
_entity.type
_entity.pdbx_description
1 polymer ?
#
loop_
_entity_poly.entity_id
_entity_poly.type
_entity_poly.pdbx_seq_one_letter_code
_entity_poly.pdbx_strand_id
1 'polypeptide(L)'
;MLYCKRGKGSKGEKIKVTGVCQQKEFSLILPSPCSLLLCSDVPFPNSIKAIASLSLKIVIGMGLISLLGSCNVFNRPEPSATLNSRYNDQQPALSGDGRWLALVSNRNNSNEILLYDLRRETFIDLPGLNQSNVILESPSLSRTGRYLVYISSVQGRPDVALYDRATRRAELLTQGYRNWVRNPQISADGRYIVFETARRGQWDIEVLDRGPLIELDIPDGTPVETP
;
A
#
# COMPACT_ATOMS: atom_id res chain seq x y z
N MET A 1 -5.78 -18.11 13.94
CA MET A 1 -6.48 -16.87 14.33
C MET A 1 -6.42 -16.77 15.86
N LEU A 2 -5.68 -15.80 16.41
CA LEU A 2 -5.64 -15.55 17.86
C LEU A 2 -6.44 -14.26 18.12
N TYR A 3 -7.62 -14.40 18.70
CA TYR A 3 -8.43 -13.26 19.11
C TYR A 3 -8.36 -13.17 20.64
N CYS A 4 -7.69 -12.14 21.17
CA CYS A 4 -7.72 -11.86 22.61
C CYS A 4 -9.03 -11.14 22.94
N LYS A 5 -10.00 -11.88 23.48
CA LYS A 5 -11.25 -11.31 23.98
C LYS A 5 -10.97 -10.59 25.29
N ARG A 6 -11.24 -9.28 25.35
CA ARG A 6 -11.05 -8.45 26.54
C ARG A 6 -12.06 -8.85 27.62
N GLY A 7 -11.59 -9.45 28.72
CA GLY A 7 -12.41 -9.63 29.93
C GLY A 7 -12.67 -8.27 30.58
N LYS A 8 -13.93 -7.95 30.91
CA LYS A 8 -14.28 -6.73 31.66
C LYS A 8 -13.81 -6.90 33.12
N GLY A 9 -12.74 -6.22 33.51
CA GLY A 9 -12.38 -6.04 34.92
C GLY A 9 -12.95 -4.73 35.45
N SER A 10 -13.69 -4.80 36.56
CA SER A 10 -14.11 -3.62 37.33
C SER A 10 -12.90 -2.90 37.94
N LYS A 11 -13.01 -1.58 38.07
CA LYS A 11 -11.94 -0.67 38.53
C LYS A 11 -11.23 -1.19 39.79
N GLY A 12 -9.90 -1.34 39.71
CA GLY A 12 -9.02 -1.39 40.87
C GLY A 12 -7.98 -2.52 40.92
N GLU A 13 -8.03 -3.52 40.03
CA GLU A 13 -7.17 -4.71 40.17
C GLU A 13 -6.15 -4.85 39.03
N LYS A 14 -4.91 -5.21 39.39
CA LYS A 14 -3.79 -5.43 38.46
C LYS A 14 -4.22 -6.44 37.38
N ILE A 15 -4.18 -6.02 36.12
CA ILE A 15 -4.56 -6.85 34.97
C ILE A 15 -3.55 -7.99 34.83
N LYS A 16 -3.90 -9.18 35.31
CA LYS A 16 -3.17 -10.42 35.01
C LYS A 16 -3.75 -11.00 33.72
N VAL A 17 -3.02 -10.88 32.62
CA VAL A 17 -3.41 -11.47 31.33
C VAL A 17 -3.09 -12.97 31.39
N THR A 18 -4.08 -13.78 31.76
CA THR A 18 -4.03 -15.24 31.59
C THR A 18 -5.00 -15.62 30.48
N GLY A 19 -4.47 -15.88 29.29
CA GLY A 19 -5.23 -16.41 28.15
C GLY A 19 -4.49 -17.59 27.55
N VAL A 20 -5.14 -18.76 27.55
CA VAL A 20 -4.66 -19.98 26.90
C VAL A 20 -5.02 -19.91 25.42
N CYS A 21 -4.03 -20.09 24.54
CA CYS A 21 -4.21 -20.16 23.09
C CYS A 21 -4.65 -21.56 22.67
N GLN A 22 -5.76 -21.69 21.93
CA GLN A 22 -6.09 -22.92 21.22
C GLN A 22 -6.19 -22.70 19.71
N GLN A 23 -5.68 -23.68 18.97
CA GLN A 23 -5.53 -23.70 17.53
C GLN A 23 -6.74 -24.41 16.91
N LYS A 24 -7.35 -23.81 15.88
CA LYS A 24 -8.48 -24.40 15.16
C LYS A 24 -7.97 -24.92 13.82
N GLU A 25 -8.00 -26.24 13.63
CA GLU A 25 -7.67 -26.90 12.35
C GLU A 25 -8.78 -26.66 11.32
N PHE A 26 -8.41 -26.53 10.05
CA PHE A 26 -9.35 -26.46 8.93
C PHE A 26 -8.92 -27.45 7.84
N SER A 27 -9.83 -28.35 7.49
CA SER A 27 -9.69 -29.38 6.45
C SER A 27 -9.80 -28.77 5.05
N LEU A 28 -8.99 -29.30 4.13
CA LEU A 28 -8.91 -28.96 2.71
C LEU A 28 -10.15 -29.46 1.94
N ILE A 29 -10.75 -28.60 1.10
CA ILE A 29 -11.65 -29.00 0.02
C ILE A 29 -11.27 -28.19 -1.24
N LEU A 30 -10.94 -28.88 -2.32
CA LEU A 30 -10.67 -28.33 -3.67
C LEU A 30 -11.97 -28.31 -4.49
N PRO A 31 -12.20 -27.34 -5.41
CA PRO A 31 -13.23 -27.48 -6.44
C PRO A 31 -12.66 -27.73 -7.85
N SER A 32 -13.40 -28.57 -8.58
CA SER A 32 -13.30 -28.99 -9.98
C SER A 32 -13.99 -28.00 -10.96
N PRO A 33 -13.84 -28.15 -12.30
CA PRO A 33 -14.12 -27.10 -13.29
C PRO A 33 -15.56 -27.10 -13.81
N CYS A 34 -16.06 -25.91 -14.19
CA CYS A 34 -17.43 -25.67 -14.63
C CYS A 34 -17.54 -25.55 -16.17
N SER A 35 -18.25 -26.53 -16.74
CA SER A 35 -19.25 -26.56 -17.84
C SER A 35 -19.33 -25.48 -18.94
N LEU A 36 -19.39 -26.01 -20.17
CA LEU A 36 -19.91 -25.47 -21.44
C LEU A 36 -21.39 -25.03 -21.39
N LEU A 37 -21.79 -24.06 -22.24
CA LEU A 37 -22.97 -24.17 -23.13
C LEU A 37 -23.06 -23.05 -24.21
N LEU A 38 -23.70 -23.43 -25.32
CA LEU A 38 -23.78 -22.89 -26.70
C LEU A 38 -24.73 -21.70 -26.93
N CYS A 39 -24.59 -21.04 -28.12
CA CYS A 39 -25.65 -20.82 -29.15
C CYS A 39 -25.11 -20.02 -30.38
N SER A 40 -25.07 -20.59 -31.60
CA SER A 40 -25.97 -20.38 -32.79
C SER A 40 -25.82 -19.00 -33.49
N ASP A 41 -25.84 -18.74 -34.81
CA ASP A 41 -26.01 -19.49 -36.08
C ASP A 41 -25.86 -18.52 -37.30
N VAL A 42 -25.32 -18.98 -38.45
CA VAL A 42 -25.42 -18.53 -39.90
C VAL A 42 -25.09 -17.08 -40.37
N PRO A 43 -24.89 -16.76 -41.69
CA PRO A 43 -24.62 -17.56 -42.92
C PRO A 43 -23.51 -17.02 -43.88
N PHE A 44 -23.17 -17.83 -44.90
CA PHE A 44 -22.29 -17.55 -46.07
C PHE A 44 -22.86 -16.54 -47.08
N PRO A 45 -22.01 -15.99 -47.98
CA PRO A 45 -22.26 -16.23 -49.42
C PRO A 45 -21.00 -16.54 -50.28
N ASN A 46 -21.31 -16.95 -51.51
CA ASN A 46 -20.50 -17.68 -52.49
C ASN A 46 -19.50 -16.87 -53.35
N SER A 47 -18.52 -17.62 -53.86
CA SER A 47 -17.87 -17.54 -55.19
C SER A 47 -16.82 -16.47 -55.47
N ILE A 48 -15.60 -16.92 -55.82
CA ILE A 48 -14.86 -16.65 -57.08
C ILE A 48 -13.73 -17.70 -57.18
N LYS A 49 -13.60 -18.31 -58.36
CA LYS A 49 -12.55 -19.27 -58.72
C LYS A 49 -11.29 -18.52 -59.21
N ALA A 50 -10.09 -18.89 -58.75
CA ALA A 50 -8.84 -18.73 -59.52
C ALA A 50 -7.69 -19.55 -58.89
N ILE A 51 -7.40 -20.68 -59.53
CA ILE A 51 -6.08 -21.21 -59.91
C ILE A 51 -4.86 -20.54 -59.24
N ALA A 52 -4.14 -21.29 -58.40
CA ALA A 52 -2.71 -21.59 -58.58
C ALA A 52 -2.17 -22.33 -57.36
N SER A 53 -1.71 -23.54 -57.60
CA SER A 53 -0.90 -24.37 -56.72
C SER A 53 0.41 -23.65 -56.34
N LEU A 54 0.60 -23.30 -55.06
CA LEU A 54 1.86 -23.54 -54.33
C LEU A 54 1.76 -23.08 -52.87
N SER A 55 2.10 -23.99 -51.95
CA SER A 55 2.55 -23.74 -50.56
C SER A 55 1.52 -23.33 -49.49
N LEU A 56 0.65 -24.29 -49.16
CA LEU A 56 -0.20 -24.39 -47.96
C LEU A 56 0.61 -24.50 -46.62
N LYS A 57 1.80 -23.89 -46.49
CA LYS A 57 2.60 -24.02 -45.26
C LYS A 57 3.12 -22.72 -44.64
N ILE A 58 2.86 -21.55 -45.23
CA ILE A 58 3.45 -20.29 -44.72
C ILE A 58 2.43 -19.37 -44.02
N VAL A 59 1.13 -19.54 -44.25
CA VAL A 59 0.10 -18.66 -43.63
C VAL A 59 -0.37 -19.15 -42.24
N ILE A 60 -0.15 -20.42 -41.91
CA ILE A 60 -0.52 -20.97 -40.58
C ILE A 60 0.54 -20.61 -39.51
N GLY A 61 1.75 -20.21 -39.91
CA GLY A 61 2.84 -19.85 -38.98
C GLY A 61 2.85 -18.40 -38.51
N MET A 62 2.18 -17.47 -39.20
CA MET A 62 2.24 -16.04 -38.88
C MET A 62 0.92 -15.45 -38.34
N GLY A 63 -0.16 -16.24 -38.27
CA GLY A 63 -1.42 -15.83 -37.65
C GLY A 63 -1.55 -16.13 -36.16
N LEU A 64 -0.67 -16.97 -35.60
CA LEU A 64 -0.75 -17.42 -34.20
C LEU A 64 0.23 -16.70 -33.24
N ILE A 65 1.06 -15.76 -33.73
CA ILE A 65 2.09 -15.08 -32.92
C ILE A 65 1.70 -13.64 -32.53
N SER A 66 0.64 -13.08 -33.11
CA SER A 66 0.20 -11.69 -32.83
C SER A 66 -0.86 -11.55 -31.73
N LEU A 67 -1.26 -12.63 -31.05
CA LEU A 67 -2.20 -12.60 -29.91
C LEU A 67 -1.55 -12.83 -28.53
N LEU A 68 -0.23 -12.94 -28.46
CA LEU A 68 0.52 -12.98 -27.20
C LEU A 68 1.30 -11.69 -26.93
N GLY A 69 0.79 -10.56 -27.40
CA GLY A 69 1.10 -9.25 -26.84
C GLY A 69 0.36 -9.04 -25.53
N SER A 70 0.55 -9.94 -24.57
CA SER A 70 0.07 -9.72 -23.20
C SER A 70 0.72 -8.43 -22.74
N CYS A 71 -0.10 -7.49 -22.30
CA CYS A 71 0.38 -6.24 -21.73
C CYS A 71 1.37 -6.60 -20.62
N ASN A 72 2.64 -6.23 -20.78
CA ASN A 72 3.55 -6.11 -19.64
C ASN A 72 3.10 -4.92 -18.80
N VAL A 73 1.91 -5.03 -18.21
CA VAL A 73 1.61 -4.34 -16.98
C VAL A 73 2.51 -5.03 -15.97
N PHE A 74 3.45 -4.27 -15.41
CA PHE A 74 4.25 -4.69 -14.27
C PHE A 74 3.30 -5.28 -13.21
N ASN A 75 3.13 -6.61 -13.19
CA ASN A 75 2.47 -7.31 -12.11
C ASN A 75 3.37 -7.18 -10.89
N ARG A 76 3.23 -6.07 -10.17
CA ARG A 76 3.71 -5.99 -8.80
C ARG A 76 2.97 -7.10 -8.04
N PRO A 77 3.67 -7.96 -7.28
CA PRO A 77 2.98 -8.94 -6.46
C PRO A 77 2.05 -8.17 -5.52
N GLU A 78 0.75 -8.41 -5.68
CA GLU A 78 -0.26 -7.87 -4.78
C GLU A 78 0.10 -8.31 -3.35
N PRO A 79 0.12 -7.40 -2.37
CA PRO A 79 0.32 -7.76 -0.99
C PRO A 79 -0.63 -8.89 -0.62
N SER A 80 -0.16 -9.88 0.14
CA SER A 80 -1.03 -10.94 0.66
C SER A 80 -2.29 -10.33 1.24
N ALA A 81 -3.47 -10.81 0.81
CA ALA A 81 -4.77 -10.22 1.17
C ALA A 81 -5.03 -10.18 2.68
N THR A 82 -4.24 -10.91 3.48
CA THR A 82 -4.32 -10.91 4.94
C THR A 82 -3.39 -9.87 5.57
N LEU A 83 -3.86 -9.22 6.65
CA LEU A 83 -3.09 -8.22 7.38
C LEU A 83 -1.71 -8.74 7.83
N ASN A 84 -1.63 -10.00 8.28
CA ASN A 84 -0.37 -10.63 8.66
C ASN A 84 0.19 -11.48 7.53
N SER A 85 1.51 -11.58 7.45
CA SER A 85 2.21 -12.45 6.51
C SER A 85 3.32 -13.26 7.18
N ARG A 86 3.99 -14.11 6.41
CA ARG A 86 5.22 -14.82 6.84
C ARG A 86 6.48 -13.94 6.79
N TYR A 87 6.33 -12.71 6.30
CA TYR A 87 7.39 -11.73 6.11
C TYR A 87 7.44 -10.78 7.30
N ASN A 88 8.41 -9.86 7.31
CA ASN A 88 8.51 -8.85 8.37
C ASN A 88 7.44 -7.79 8.13
N ASP A 89 6.45 -7.74 8.99
CA ASP A 89 5.45 -6.68 9.07
C ASP A 89 5.73 -5.88 10.35
N GLN A 90 6.23 -4.64 10.23
CA GLN A 90 6.83 -3.87 11.32
C GLN A 90 6.41 -2.39 11.27
N GLN A 91 6.76 -1.65 12.33
CA GLN A 91 6.54 -0.20 12.43
C GLN A 91 5.09 0.24 12.12
N PRO A 92 4.08 -0.28 12.84
CA PRO A 92 2.69 0.08 12.60
C PRO A 92 2.41 1.53 13.01
N ALA A 93 1.61 2.24 12.22
CA ALA A 93 1.14 3.58 12.51
C ALA A 93 -0.37 3.70 12.21
N LEU A 94 -1.12 4.22 13.17
CA LEU A 94 -2.58 4.37 13.07
C LEU A 94 -2.93 5.81 12.70
N SER A 95 -3.93 6.01 11.83
CA SER A 95 -4.51 7.34 11.61
C SER A 95 -5.26 7.84 12.84
N GLY A 96 -5.40 9.17 12.97
CA GLY A 96 -6.06 9.78 14.12
C GLY A 96 -7.55 9.40 14.27
N ASP A 97 -8.22 9.04 13.17
CA ASP A 97 -9.60 8.53 13.15
C ASP A 97 -9.70 7.01 13.39
N GLY A 98 -8.57 6.30 13.49
CA GLY A 98 -8.50 4.87 13.71
C GLY A 98 -8.93 4.00 12.52
N ARG A 99 -9.15 4.56 11.34
CA ARG A 99 -9.57 3.80 10.14
C ARG A 99 -8.41 3.15 9.42
N TRP A 100 -7.25 3.81 9.39
CA TRP A 100 -6.12 3.42 8.55
C TRP A 100 -4.95 2.94 9.39
N LEU A 101 -4.33 1.86 8.92
CA LEU A 101 -3.08 1.34 9.45
C LEU A 101 -2.02 1.38 8.35
N ALA A 102 -0.96 2.16 8.55
CA ALA A 102 0.26 2.03 7.78
C ALA A 102 1.21 1.04 8.47
N LEU A 103 1.94 0.26 7.68
CA LEU A 103 3.01 -0.60 8.18
C LEU A 103 4.13 -0.71 7.14
N VAL A 104 5.33 -1.05 7.62
CA VAL A 104 6.45 -1.42 6.75
C VAL A 104 6.43 -2.94 6.57
N SER A 105 6.50 -3.39 5.33
CA SER A 105 6.49 -4.81 4.98
C SER A 105 7.54 -5.14 3.94
N ASN A 106 8.17 -6.31 4.06
CA ASN A 106 9.11 -6.82 3.05
C ASN A 106 8.55 -7.99 2.20
N ARG A 107 7.22 -8.10 2.08
CA ARG A 107 6.51 -9.11 1.26
C ARG A 107 6.98 -9.18 -0.19
N ASN A 108 7.44 -8.05 -0.74
CA ASN A 108 7.85 -7.88 -2.12
C ASN A 108 9.37 -7.80 -2.31
N ASN A 109 10.15 -8.38 -1.38
CA ASN A 109 11.62 -8.38 -1.37
C ASN A 109 12.27 -6.99 -1.23
N SER A 110 11.49 -5.96 -0.91
CA SER A 110 11.93 -4.61 -0.53
C SER A 110 11.06 -4.09 0.62
N ASN A 111 11.61 -3.21 1.46
CA ASN A 111 10.81 -2.52 2.48
C ASN A 111 9.84 -1.55 1.79
N GLU A 112 8.56 -1.88 1.84
CA GLU A 112 7.47 -1.08 1.29
C GLU A 112 6.55 -0.61 2.41
N ILE A 113 5.94 0.55 2.24
CA ILE A 113 4.85 0.98 3.12
C ILE A 113 3.53 0.50 2.51
N LEU A 114 2.79 -0.25 3.30
CA LEU A 114 1.44 -0.72 2.97
C LEU A 114 0.42 0.07 3.78
N LEU A 115 -0.73 0.37 3.17
CA LEU A 115 -1.87 0.97 3.86
C LEU A 115 -3.02 -0.03 3.92
N TYR A 116 -3.57 -0.23 5.11
CA TYR A 116 -4.66 -1.15 5.38
C TYR A 116 -5.89 -0.39 5.89
N ASP A 117 -7.05 -0.62 5.26
CA ASP A 117 -8.34 -0.13 5.72
C ASP A 117 -8.88 -1.08 6.79
N LEU A 118 -8.87 -0.67 8.06
CA LEU A 118 -9.34 -1.48 9.18
C LEU A 118 -10.85 -1.71 9.16
N ARG A 119 -11.63 -0.90 8.43
CA ARG A 119 -13.09 -1.09 8.30
C ARG A 119 -13.43 -2.08 7.20
N ARG A 120 -12.68 -2.05 6.11
CA ARG A 120 -12.90 -2.91 4.93
C ARG A 120 -12.05 -4.18 4.94
N GLU A 121 -11.11 -4.28 5.87
CA GLU A 121 -10.16 -5.37 6.01
C GLU A 121 -9.34 -5.63 4.73
N THR A 122 -8.98 -4.57 4.01
CA THR A 122 -8.27 -4.66 2.73
C THR A 122 -7.07 -3.71 2.68
N PHE A 123 -6.04 -4.12 1.94
CA PHE A 123 -4.97 -3.21 1.55
C PHE A 123 -5.46 -2.22 0.50
N ILE A 124 -4.88 -1.03 0.52
CA ILE A 124 -5.12 0.06 -0.41
C ILE A 124 -3.80 0.45 -1.06
N ASP A 125 -3.84 0.61 -2.38
CA ASP A 125 -2.68 1.04 -3.15
C ASP A 125 -2.24 2.46 -2.79
N LEU A 126 -0.92 2.65 -2.78
CA LEU A 126 -0.25 3.95 -2.67
C LEU A 126 0.60 4.19 -3.93
N PRO A 127 -0.01 4.57 -5.07
CA PRO A 127 0.71 4.76 -6.33
C PRO A 127 1.84 5.80 -6.18
N GLY A 128 3.02 5.46 -6.69
CA GLY A 128 4.19 6.34 -6.67
C GLY A 128 4.95 6.42 -5.34
N LEU A 129 4.41 5.85 -4.25
CA LEU A 129 5.08 5.83 -2.95
C LEU A 129 6.17 4.75 -2.91
N ASN A 130 5.81 3.50 -3.19
CA ASN A 130 6.75 2.38 -3.19
C ASN A 130 7.59 2.39 -4.48
N GLN A 131 8.81 2.92 -4.37
CA GLN A 131 9.79 3.06 -5.43
C GLN A 131 10.89 2.00 -5.31
N SER A 132 11.44 1.55 -6.44
CA SER A 132 12.53 0.59 -6.45
C SER A 132 13.83 1.21 -5.92
N ASN A 133 14.65 0.40 -5.24
CA ASN A 133 15.94 0.81 -4.67
C ASN A 133 15.87 1.95 -3.63
N VAL A 134 14.69 2.16 -3.03
CA VAL A 134 14.48 3.08 -1.92
C VAL A 134 14.07 2.28 -0.70
N ILE A 135 14.67 2.56 0.45
CA ILE A 135 14.27 1.95 1.72
C ILE A 135 13.26 2.89 2.39
N LEU A 136 12.07 2.37 2.67
CA LEU A 136 10.97 3.12 3.27
C LEU A 136 10.72 2.67 4.71
N GLU A 137 10.71 3.61 5.65
CA GLU A 137 10.65 3.31 7.09
C GLU A 137 9.86 4.38 7.86
N SER A 138 9.50 4.06 9.11
CA SER A 138 8.92 4.97 10.11
C SER A 138 7.71 5.77 9.60
N PRO A 139 6.63 5.10 9.14
CA PRO A 139 5.43 5.79 8.67
C PRO A 139 4.70 6.50 9.84
N SER A 140 4.01 7.60 9.53
CA SER A 140 3.05 8.26 10.43
C SER A 140 1.91 8.89 9.62
N LEU A 141 0.68 8.75 10.11
CA LEU A 141 -0.55 9.15 9.41
C LEU A 141 -1.21 10.35 10.08
N SER A 142 -1.76 11.25 9.27
CA SER A 142 -2.64 12.32 9.73
C SER A 142 -4.03 11.78 10.14
N ARG A 143 -4.96 12.66 10.55
CA ARG A 143 -6.25 12.27 11.14
C ARG A 143 -7.09 11.36 10.25
N THR A 144 -7.42 11.77 9.04
CA THR A 144 -8.14 10.93 8.06
C THR A 144 -7.19 10.02 7.28
N GLY A 145 -5.89 10.08 7.63
CA GLY A 145 -4.81 9.42 6.94
C GLY A 145 -4.51 10.01 5.57
N ARG A 146 -5.04 11.20 5.19
CA ARG A 146 -4.75 11.84 3.90
C ARG A 146 -3.26 12.01 3.67
N TYR A 147 -2.56 12.52 4.68
CA TYR A 147 -1.11 12.70 4.66
C TYR A 147 -0.45 11.52 5.36
N LEU A 148 0.62 11.03 4.73
CA LEU A 148 1.50 10.00 5.24
C LEU A 148 2.93 10.54 5.19
N VAL A 149 3.57 10.67 6.34
CA VAL A 149 5.01 10.98 6.41
C VAL A 149 5.80 9.72 6.67
N TYR A 150 7.01 9.66 6.15
CA TYR A 150 7.89 8.50 6.27
C TYR A 150 9.34 8.91 6.00
N ILE A 151 10.27 8.03 6.38
CA ILE A 151 11.66 8.12 5.94
C ILE A 151 11.78 7.44 4.58
N SER A 152 12.33 8.19 3.62
CA SER A 152 12.74 7.71 2.31
C SER A 152 14.26 7.72 2.25
N SER A 153 14.88 6.55 2.17
CA SER A 153 16.33 6.41 2.13
C SER A 153 16.80 6.01 0.74
N VAL A 154 17.37 6.98 0.02
CA VAL A 154 17.99 6.75 -1.29
C VAL A 154 19.49 6.64 -1.10
N GLN A 155 20.08 5.51 -1.51
CA GLN A 155 21.53 5.22 -1.35
C GLN A 155 22.03 5.42 0.10
N GLY A 156 21.19 5.10 1.09
CA GLY A 156 21.53 5.21 2.51
C GLY A 156 21.42 6.62 3.10
N ARG A 157 20.98 7.61 2.34
CA ARG A 157 20.67 8.95 2.85
C ARG A 157 19.19 9.05 3.20
N PRO A 158 18.81 9.14 4.50
CA PRO A 158 17.42 9.31 4.87
C PRO A 158 16.96 10.74 4.64
N ASP A 159 15.76 10.87 4.08
CA ASP A 159 15.00 12.10 3.96
C ASP A 159 13.60 11.90 4.52
N VAL A 160 13.04 12.93 5.16
CA VAL A 160 11.62 12.96 5.50
C VAL A 160 10.84 13.24 4.22
N ALA A 161 9.93 12.32 3.88
CA ALA A 161 9.04 12.44 2.74
C ALA A 161 7.59 12.58 3.23
N LEU A 162 6.77 13.28 2.45
CA LEU A 162 5.33 13.39 2.63
C LEU A 162 4.61 12.90 1.39
N TYR A 163 3.67 11.98 1.58
CA TYR A 163 2.76 11.52 0.55
C TYR A 163 1.36 12.05 0.82
N ASP A 164 0.79 12.74 -0.17
CA ASP A 164 -0.62 13.15 -0.16
C ASP A 164 -1.44 12.15 -0.96
N ARG A 165 -2.33 11.41 -0.28
CA ARG A 165 -3.19 10.41 -0.92
C ARG A 165 -4.26 11.04 -1.82
N ALA A 166 -4.65 12.29 -1.58
CA ALA A 166 -5.65 12.96 -2.41
C ALA A 166 -5.08 13.25 -3.80
N THR A 167 -3.83 13.74 -3.85
CA THR A 167 -3.14 14.05 -5.11
C THR A 167 -2.28 12.90 -5.65
N ARG A 168 -2.04 11.86 -4.84
CA ARG A 168 -1.15 10.71 -5.10
C ARG A 168 0.28 11.13 -5.41
N ARG A 169 0.77 12.18 -4.74
CA ARG A 169 2.10 12.73 -4.94
C ARG A 169 2.95 12.58 -3.68
N ALA A 170 4.22 12.23 -3.89
CA ALA A 170 5.25 12.23 -2.86
C ALA A 170 6.14 13.47 -3.04
N GLU A 171 6.53 14.07 -1.92
CA GLU A 171 7.46 15.20 -1.85
C GLU A 171 8.54 14.89 -0.81
N LEU A 172 9.80 15.23 -1.12
CA LEU A 172 10.91 15.16 -0.17
C LEU A 172 11.00 16.50 0.57
N LEU A 173 10.70 16.50 1.88
CA LEU A 173 10.66 17.71 2.69
C LEU A 173 12.04 18.15 3.18
N THR A 174 12.97 17.22 3.31
CA THR A 174 14.33 17.48 3.79
C THR A 174 15.39 17.32 2.71
N GLN A 175 15.02 17.41 1.43
CA GLN A 175 15.98 17.21 0.34
C GLN A 175 17.19 18.15 0.48
N GLY A 176 18.39 17.57 0.53
CA GLY A 176 19.64 18.34 0.69
C GLY A 176 19.94 18.79 2.13
N TYR A 177 19.07 18.46 3.10
CA TYR A 177 19.29 18.75 4.51
C TYR A 177 20.46 17.93 5.05
N ARG A 178 21.48 18.60 5.59
CA ARG A 178 22.80 17.99 5.87
C ARG A 178 22.83 16.98 7.01
N ASN A 179 21.89 17.07 7.93
CA ASN A 179 21.87 16.24 9.13
C ASN A 179 21.15 14.92 8.86
N TRP A 180 21.46 13.88 9.64
CA TRP A 180 20.66 12.65 9.63
C TRP A 180 19.29 12.94 10.21
N VAL A 181 18.25 12.37 9.62
CA VAL A 181 16.87 12.50 10.06
C VAL A 181 16.26 11.12 10.31
N ARG A 182 15.39 10.99 11.31
CA ARG A 182 14.63 9.75 11.58
C ARG A 182 13.33 10.01 12.35
N ASN A 183 12.50 8.98 12.45
CA ASN A 183 11.28 8.94 13.27
C ASN A 183 10.32 10.14 13.05
N PRO A 184 9.93 10.46 11.81
CA PRO A 184 9.01 11.56 11.55
C PRO A 184 7.61 11.24 12.08
N GLN A 185 6.91 12.25 12.61
CA GLN A 185 5.51 12.18 13.02
C GLN A 185 4.77 13.40 12.50
N ILE A 186 3.56 13.20 11.98
CA ILE A 186 2.71 14.29 11.45
C ILE A 186 1.57 14.62 12.42
N SER A 187 1.25 15.90 12.54
CA SER A 187 0.09 16.34 13.31
C SER A 187 -1.22 15.88 12.67
N ALA A 188 -2.27 15.80 13.48
CA ALA A 188 -3.56 15.28 13.04
C ALA A 188 -4.19 16.14 11.92
N ASP A 189 -4.00 17.45 11.95
CA ASP A 189 -4.41 18.40 10.90
C ASP A 189 -3.45 18.44 9.69
N GLY A 190 -2.36 17.69 9.75
CA GLY A 190 -1.35 17.63 8.70
C GLY A 190 -0.36 18.79 8.68
N ARG A 191 -0.50 19.85 9.49
CA ARG A 191 0.32 21.07 9.37
C ARG A 191 1.76 20.93 9.85
N TYR A 192 1.95 20.29 11.00
CA TYR A 192 3.25 20.18 11.64
C TYR A 192 3.82 18.78 11.45
N ILE A 193 5.13 18.71 11.21
CA ILE A 193 5.88 17.47 11.18
C ILE A 193 7.01 17.60 12.18
N VAL A 194 7.13 16.64 13.08
CA VAL A 194 8.25 16.56 14.03
C VAL A 194 9.13 15.38 13.68
N PHE A 195 10.45 15.53 13.83
CA PHE A 195 11.40 14.47 13.52
C PHE A 195 12.69 14.64 14.33
N GLU A 196 13.43 13.55 14.46
CA GLU A 196 14.73 13.56 15.12
C GLU A 196 15.83 13.95 14.14
N THR A 197 16.75 14.83 14.54
CA THR A 197 17.90 15.24 13.73
C THR A 197 19.22 15.01 14.47
N ALA A 198 20.26 14.56 13.75
CA ALA A 198 21.59 14.41 14.34
C ALA A 198 22.51 15.59 13.98
N ARG A 199 22.79 16.46 14.95
CA ARG A 199 23.71 17.59 14.82
C ARG A 199 24.93 17.34 15.70
N ARG A 200 26.11 17.18 15.09
CA ARG A 200 27.39 16.96 15.81
C ARG A 200 27.36 15.78 16.80
N GLY A 201 26.63 14.72 16.46
CA GLY A 201 26.49 13.52 17.31
C GLY A 201 25.42 13.61 18.40
N GLN A 202 24.79 14.78 18.58
CA GLN A 202 23.61 14.95 19.43
C GLN A 202 22.34 14.74 18.61
N TRP A 203 21.37 14.01 19.16
CA TRP A 203 20.03 13.90 18.59
C TRP A 203 19.12 14.95 19.24
N ASP A 204 18.49 15.77 18.40
CA ASP A 204 17.54 16.82 18.78
C ASP A 204 16.19 16.57 18.12
N ILE A 205 15.14 17.21 18.63
CA ILE A 205 13.80 17.21 18.01
C ILE A 205 13.63 18.51 17.23
N GLU A 206 13.25 18.41 15.96
CA GLU A 206 12.91 19.55 15.11
C GLU A 206 11.44 19.53 14.71
N VAL A 207 10.87 20.72 14.52
CA VAL A 207 9.50 20.93 14.07
C VAL A 207 9.53 21.64 12.73
N LEU A 208 8.88 21.07 11.72
CA LEU A 208 8.62 21.65 10.41
C LEU A 208 7.16 22.09 10.35
N ASP A 209 6.93 23.39 10.21
CA ASP A 209 5.63 23.95 9.86
C ASP A 209 5.50 23.99 8.33
N ARG A 210 4.53 23.26 7.77
CA ARG A 210 4.26 23.27 6.32
C ARG A 210 3.60 24.58 5.85
N GLY A 211 3.24 25.46 6.78
CA GLY A 211 2.70 26.79 6.52
C GLY A 211 1.17 26.85 6.53
N PRO A 212 0.59 28.06 6.49
CA PRO A 212 -0.85 28.27 6.59
C PRO A 212 -1.61 28.02 5.27
N LEU A 213 -0.89 27.90 4.16
CA LEU A 213 -1.48 27.75 2.81
C LEU A 213 -1.63 26.29 2.39
N ILE A 214 -1.26 25.34 3.24
CA ILE A 214 -1.55 23.94 2.97
C ILE A 214 -3.03 23.65 3.18
N GLU A 215 -3.53 22.67 2.44
CA GLU A 215 -4.81 22.09 2.75
C GLU A 215 -4.68 21.25 4.04
N LEU A 216 -5.53 21.51 5.03
CA LEU A 216 -5.49 20.77 6.29
C LEU A 216 -6.20 19.42 6.16
N ASP A 217 -5.74 18.44 6.93
CA ASP A 217 -6.46 17.19 7.13
C ASP A 217 -7.53 17.37 8.22
N ILE A 218 -8.70 17.84 7.79
CA ILE A 218 -9.88 18.05 8.62
C ILE A 218 -10.98 17.04 8.26
N PRO A 219 -11.81 16.60 9.23
CA PRO A 219 -12.92 15.70 8.94
C PRO A 219 -13.90 16.30 7.93
N ASP A 220 -14.53 15.46 7.13
CA ASP A 220 -15.57 15.93 6.20
C ASP A 220 -16.67 16.69 6.95
N GLY A 221 -17.05 17.86 6.41
CA GLY A 221 -18.09 18.70 6.98
C GLY A 221 -17.65 19.64 8.09
N THR A 222 -16.37 19.70 8.47
CA THR A 222 -15.90 20.80 9.33
C THR A 222 -15.99 22.14 8.59
N PRO A 223 -16.61 23.18 9.20
CA PRO A 223 -16.58 24.52 8.66
C PRO A 223 -15.14 25.02 8.52
N VAL A 224 -14.78 25.51 7.34
CA VAL A 224 -13.51 26.22 7.14
C VAL A 224 -13.76 27.68 7.47
N GLU A 225 -13.19 28.15 8.58
CA GLU A 225 -13.20 29.58 8.90
C GLU A 225 -12.31 30.31 7.88
N THR A 226 -12.92 31.01 6.93
CA THR A 226 -12.21 31.96 6.08
C THR A 226 -11.83 33.19 6.90
N PRO A 227 -10.58 33.69 6.81
CA PRO A 227 -10.12 34.87 7.51
C PRO A 227 -10.96 36.13 7.26
#